data_AF-A0A078MHL1-F1
#
_entry.id   AF-A0A078MHL1-F1
#
_cell.length_a   1.000
_cell.length_b   1.000
_cell.length_c   1.000
_cell.angle_alpha   90.00
_cell.angle_beta   90.00
_cell.angle_gamma   90.00
#
_symmetry.space_group_name_H-M   'P 1'
#
loop_
_entity.id
_entity.type
_entity.pdbx_description
1 polymer ?
#
loop_
_entity_poly.entity_id
_entity_poly.type
_entity_poly.pdbx_seq_one_letter_code
_entity_poly.pdbx_strand_id
1 'polypeptide(L)'
;MSPSDLQNEIMKRLRNLTKDFPLDTKSLLPLSDNDTTPFKIFRQTLPEMLHDMDDYRDEDEKDKDIYPFMIVNLPGGKQESRAANQIEPVQILIAVKNKDKDNRGFSDLLEAVQIVIDDFNENPIVNGLYDMQYPIEWMPYEEENTFPYFFAQVTLRFEIVTTVYRGGLDDDERNW
;
A
#
# COMPACT_ATOMS: atom_id res chain seq x y z
N MET A 1 -3.00 8.24 -18.71
CA MET A 1 -2.49 7.63 -17.47
C MET A 1 -3.06 8.43 -16.32
N SER A 2 -3.81 7.81 -15.42
CA SER A 2 -4.36 8.50 -14.23
C SER A 2 -3.71 7.98 -12.94
N PRO A 3 -3.69 8.77 -11.86
CA PRO A 3 -3.26 8.29 -10.54
C PRO A 3 -4.09 7.09 -10.04
N SER A 4 -5.38 7.04 -10.37
CA SER A 4 -6.24 5.89 -10.06
C SER A 4 -5.77 4.60 -10.73
N ASP A 5 -5.23 4.68 -11.95
CA ASP A 5 -4.68 3.51 -12.65
C ASP A 5 -3.41 3.02 -11.95
N LEU A 6 -2.51 3.93 -11.56
CA LEU A 6 -1.32 3.60 -10.76
C LEU A 6 -1.70 2.84 -9.48
N GLN A 7 -2.67 3.37 -8.72
CA GLN A 7 -3.16 2.72 -7.50
C GLN A 7 -3.68 1.30 -7.79
N ASN A 8 -4.47 1.12 -8.86
CA ASN A 8 -4.99 -0.19 -9.25
C ASN A 8 -3.88 -1.18 -9.63
N GLU A 9 -2.85 -0.73 -10.36
CA GLU A 9 -1.72 -1.58 -10.76
C GLU A 9 -0.85 -1.99 -9.56
N ILE A 10 -0.62 -1.07 -8.61
CA ILE A 10 0.06 -1.38 -7.36
C ILE A 10 -0.75 -2.39 -6.55
N MET A 11 -2.08 -2.21 -6.44
CA MET A 11 -2.92 -3.17 -5.75
C MET A 11 -2.87 -4.56 -6.39
N LYS A 12 -2.87 -4.66 -7.73
CA LYS A 12 -2.72 -5.94 -8.44
C LYS A 12 -1.37 -6.59 -8.16
N ARG A 13 -0.30 -5.80 -8.18
CA ARG A 13 1.06 -6.25 -7.87
C ARG A 13 1.16 -6.81 -6.46
N LEU A 14 0.72 -6.06 -5.46
CA LEU A 14 0.70 -6.49 -4.06
C LEU A 14 -0.16 -7.75 -3.87
N ARG A 15 -1.31 -7.87 -4.57
CA ARG A 15 -2.15 -9.08 -4.53
C ARG A 15 -1.46 -10.31 -5.11
N ASN A 16 -0.50 -10.14 -6.01
CA ASN A 16 0.28 -11.25 -6.53
C ASN A 16 1.43 -11.56 -5.57
N LEU A 17 2.12 -10.55 -5.08
CA LEU A 17 3.18 -10.69 -4.08
C LEU A 17 2.69 -11.47 -2.85
N THR A 18 1.55 -11.10 -2.29
CA THR A 18 1.05 -11.69 -1.04
C THR A 18 0.46 -13.10 -1.18
N LYS A 19 0.29 -13.62 -2.41
CA LYS A 19 -0.08 -15.02 -2.62
C LYS A 19 1.09 -15.96 -2.34
N ASP A 20 2.30 -15.51 -2.63
CA ASP A 20 3.51 -16.32 -2.52
C ASP A 20 4.12 -16.24 -1.11
N PHE A 21 3.64 -15.31 -0.29
CA PHE A 21 4.07 -15.09 1.10
C PHE A 21 2.90 -15.10 2.07
N PRO A 22 2.36 -16.27 2.41
CA PRO A 22 1.53 -16.38 3.59
C PRO A 22 2.43 -16.22 4.82
N LEU A 23 2.30 -15.11 5.55
CA LEU A 23 2.85 -15.01 6.90
C LEU A 23 2.39 -16.22 7.71
N ASP A 24 3.22 -16.72 8.63
CA ASP A 24 2.83 -17.81 9.55
C ASP A 24 1.73 -17.31 10.49
N THR A 25 0.49 -17.39 10.00
CA THR A 25 -0.73 -16.87 10.61
C THR A 25 -1.16 -17.63 11.87
N LYS A 26 -0.42 -18.67 12.28
CA LYS A 26 -0.66 -19.40 13.53
C LYS A 26 -0.72 -18.48 14.75
N SER A 27 -0.03 -17.34 14.69
CA SER A 27 0.03 -16.34 15.76
C SER A 27 -0.95 -15.18 15.58
N LEU A 28 -1.50 -15.01 14.37
CA LEU A 28 -2.19 -13.78 14.00
C LEU A 28 -3.65 -13.77 14.44
N LEU A 29 -4.31 -14.94 14.41
CA LEU A 29 -5.64 -15.21 14.96
C LEU A 29 -5.70 -16.70 15.33
N PRO A 30 -6.47 -17.15 16.34
CA PRO A 30 -6.75 -18.57 16.53
C PRO A 30 -7.70 -19.02 15.40
N LEU A 31 -7.14 -19.18 14.22
CA LEU A 31 -7.68 -19.95 13.12
C LEU A 31 -7.01 -21.33 13.20
N SER A 32 -7.75 -22.37 12.88
CA SER A 32 -7.30 -23.76 12.96
C SER A 32 -5.89 -23.94 12.40
N ASP A 33 -5.12 -24.86 13.00
CA ASP A 33 -3.67 -25.13 12.91
C ASP A 33 -2.96 -25.09 11.52
N ASN A 34 -3.65 -24.79 10.42
CA ASN A 34 -3.12 -24.84 9.06
C ASN A 34 -3.61 -23.74 8.10
N ASP A 35 -4.31 -22.69 8.56
CA ASP A 35 -4.84 -21.65 7.65
C ASP A 35 -3.91 -20.46 7.50
N THR A 36 -3.21 -20.41 6.37
CA THR A 36 -2.51 -19.24 5.84
C THR A 36 -3.52 -18.21 5.30
N THR A 37 -3.67 -17.07 5.96
CA THR A 37 -4.54 -15.98 5.48
C THR A 37 -3.73 -14.96 4.67
N PRO A 38 -4.01 -14.79 3.35
CA PRO A 38 -3.32 -13.80 2.54
C PRO A 38 -3.69 -12.37 2.97
N PHE A 39 -2.79 -11.42 2.77
CA PHE A 39 -3.08 -10.00 3.00
C PHE A 39 -4.26 -9.52 2.15
N LYS A 40 -5.26 -8.94 2.82
CA LYS A 40 -6.37 -8.24 2.16
C LYS A 40 -5.90 -6.86 1.72
N ILE A 41 -6.15 -6.49 0.46
CA ILE A 41 -5.63 -5.22 -0.09
C ILE A 41 -6.79 -4.29 -0.43
N PHE A 42 -6.84 -3.15 0.27
CA PHE A 42 -7.87 -2.14 0.19
C PHE A 42 -7.38 -0.85 -0.48
N ARG A 43 -8.34 -0.09 -1.00
CA ARG A 43 -8.10 1.15 -1.74
C ARG A 43 -8.44 2.34 -0.85
N GLN A 44 -7.47 3.23 -0.66
CA GLN A 44 -7.58 4.52 0.04
C GLN A 44 -7.91 4.45 1.54
N THR A 45 -8.88 3.63 1.94
CA THR A 45 -9.32 3.41 3.32
C THR A 45 -9.96 2.03 3.47
N LEU A 46 -10.18 1.60 4.70
CA LEU A 46 -11.00 0.43 4.98
C LEU A 46 -12.47 0.69 4.59
N PRO A 47 -13.18 -0.30 4.01
CA PRO A 47 -14.60 -0.15 3.70
C PRO A 47 -15.45 0.11 4.95
N GLU A 48 -16.49 0.95 4.82
CA GLU A 48 -17.41 1.28 5.92
C GLU A 48 -18.24 0.09 6.41
N MET A 49 -18.33 -1.01 5.65
CA MET A 49 -19.09 -2.22 6.02
C MET A 49 -18.57 -2.92 7.29
N LEU A 50 -17.46 -2.45 7.86
CA LEU A 50 -16.94 -2.90 9.15
C LEU A 50 -17.57 -2.16 10.36
N HIS A 51 -18.34 -1.09 10.10
CA HIS A 51 -19.10 -0.33 11.10
C HIS A 51 -20.60 -0.65 11.05
N ASP A 52 -20.97 -1.87 10.65
CA ASP A 52 -22.38 -2.26 10.76
C ASP A 52 -22.72 -2.45 12.25
N MET A 53 -23.56 -1.54 12.77
CA MET A 53 -24.03 -1.56 14.16
C MET A 53 -24.87 -2.81 14.47
N ASP A 54 -25.33 -3.52 13.44
CA ASP A 54 -26.11 -4.75 13.55
C ASP A 54 -25.23 -6.03 13.52
N ASP A 55 -23.90 -5.90 13.43
CA ASP A 55 -22.97 -7.04 13.50
C ASP A 55 -22.64 -7.39 14.96
N TYR A 56 -23.31 -8.42 15.49
CA TYR A 56 -23.15 -8.94 16.86
C TYR A 56 -21.99 -9.92 17.04
N ARG A 57 -21.15 -10.16 16.01
CA ARG A 57 -19.99 -11.04 16.13
C ARG A 57 -18.95 -10.48 17.10
N ASP A 58 -18.23 -11.37 17.78
CA ASP A 58 -17.12 -10.98 18.66
C ASP A 58 -15.99 -10.32 17.85
N GLU A 59 -15.19 -9.45 18.50
CA GLU A 59 -14.09 -8.71 17.85
C GLU A 59 -13.12 -9.63 17.10
N ASP A 60 -12.84 -10.82 17.66
CA ASP A 60 -11.97 -11.81 17.02
C ASP A 60 -12.54 -12.38 15.72
N GLU A 61 -13.86 -12.46 15.59
CA GLU A 61 -14.52 -12.89 14.36
C GLU A 61 -14.51 -11.79 13.30
N LYS A 62 -14.72 -10.54 13.72
CA LYS A 62 -14.61 -9.37 12.82
C LYS A 62 -13.18 -9.18 12.33
N ASP A 63 -12.20 -9.39 13.19
CA ASP A 63 -10.80 -9.23 12.81
C ASP A 63 -10.32 -10.27 11.82
N LYS A 64 -10.89 -11.48 11.82
CA LYS A 64 -10.64 -12.49 10.77
C LYS A 64 -11.02 -11.98 9.38
N ASP A 65 -12.03 -11.12 9.28
CA ASP A 65 -12.48 -10.55 8.02
C ASP A 65 -11.59 -9.41 7.53
N ILE A 66 -10.77 -8.82 8.41
CA ILE A 66 -9.97 -7.63 8.09
C ILE A 66 -8.47 -7.96 8.05
N TYR A 67 -7.94 -8.56 9.11
CA TYR A 67 -6.51 -8.79 9.27
C TYR A 67 -6.03 -10.12 8.65
N PRO A 68 -4.77 -10.20 8.19
CA PRO A 68 -3.88 -9.07 7.93
C PRO A 68 -4.31 -8.28 6.68
N PHE A 69 -4.02 -6.97 6.64
CA PHE A 69 -4.36 -6.14 5.47
C PHE A 69 -3.27 -5.14 5.08
N MET A 70 -3.38 -4.66 3.84
CA MET A 70 -2.68 -3.49 3.34
C MET A 70 -3.66 -2.48 2.75
N ILE A 71 -3.44 -1.19 2.96
CA ILE A 71 -4.17 -0.11 2.29
C ILE A 71 -3.19 0.61 1.38
N VAL A 72 -3.54 0.72 0.10
CA VAL A 72 -2.81 1.57 -0.83
C VAL A 72 -3.54 2.90 -0.92
N ASN A 73 -2.94 3.98 -0.41
CA ASN A 73 -3.50 5.32 -0.46
C ASN A 73 -2.59 6.27 -1.26
N LEU A 74 -3.23 7.16 -2.01
CA LEU A 74 -2.57 8.29 -2.65
C LEU A 74 -2.84 9.53 -1.77
N PRO A 75 -1.85 10.05 -1.03
CA PRO A 75 -2.05 11.21 -0.16
C PRO A 75 -2.20 12.51 -0.96
N GLY A 76 -1.79 12.53 -2.23
CA GLY A 76 -1.82 13.69 -3.11
C GLY A 76 -0.72 13.61 -4.15
N GLY A 77 -0.66 14.58 -5.03
CA GLY A 77 0.25 14.61 -6.17
C GLY A 77 0.90 15.97 -6.38
N LYS A 78 2.11 16.01 -6.95
CA LYS A 78 2.78 17.28 -7.27
C LYS A 78 3.26 17.31 -8.72
N GLN A 79 2.89 18.37 -9.41
CA GLN A 79 3.41 18.71 -10.74
C GLN A 79 3.97 20.13 -10.69
N GLU A 80 5.30 20.25 -10.78
CA GLU A 80 5.98 21.55 -10.67
C GLU A 80 5.69 22.48 -11.84
N SER A 81 5.48 21.92 -13.04
CA SER A 81 5.16 22.69 -14.24
C SER A 81 4.47 21.82 -15.29
N ARG A 82 3.87 22.47 -16.30
CA ARG A 82 3.20 21.80 -17.42
C ARG A 82 4.11 20.84 -18.20
N ALA A 83 5.41 21.13 -18.25
CA ALA A 83 6.41 20.34 -18.97
C ALA A 83 7.13 19.33 -18.07
N ALA A 84 6.97 19.41 -16.75
CA ALA A 84 7.56 18.47 -15.82
C ALA A 84 6.68 17.22 -15.67
N ASN A 85 7.34 16.09 -15.44
CA ASN A 85 6.66 14.88 -15.02
C ASN A 85 6.01 15.08 -13.65
N GLN A 86 4.93 14.36 -13.43
CA GLN A 86 4.21 14.39 -12.18
C GLN A 86 4.81 13.35 -11.23
N ILE A 87 5.10 13.72 -9.99
CA ILE A 87 5.59 12.79 -8.97
C ILE A 87 4.46 12.52 -7.99
N GLU A 88 4.00 11.27 -7.96
CA GLU A 88 2.93 10.82 -7.09
C GLU A 88 3.50 9.97 -5.95
N PRO A 89 3.43 10.44 -4.69
CA PRO A 89 3.62 9.55 -3.55
C PRO A 89 2.49 8.51 -3.48
N VAL A 90 2.87 7.28 -3.20
CA VAL A 90 1.98 6.17 -2.84
C VAL A 90 2.37 5.74 -1.43
N GLN A 91 1.38 5.69 -0.56
CA GLN A 91 1.54 5.15 0.78
C GLN A 91 0.89 3.77 0.84
N ILE A 92 1.55 2.85 1.53
CA ILE A 92 1.09 1.49 1.78
C ILE A 92 1.07 1.33 3.30
N LEU A 93 -0.13 1.36 3.88
CA LEU A 93 -0.32 1.01 5.29
C LEU A 93 -0.41 -0.51 5.39
N ILE A 94 0.39 -1.12 6.23
CA ILE A 94 0.40 -2.56 6.50
C ILE A 94 -0.07 -2.76 7.93
N ALA A 95 -0.98 -3.70 8.14
CA ALA A 95 -1.57 -3.97 9.44
C ALA A 95 -1.62 -5.48 9.72
N VAL A 96 -1.14 -5.84 10.91
CA VAL A 96 -1.03 -7.21 11.38
C VAL A 96 -1.59 -7.27 12.81
N LYS A 97 -2.44 -8.25 13.11
CA LYS A 97 -2.90 -8.55 14.46
C LYS A 97 -2.14 -9.76 14.96
N ASN A 98 -1.49 -9.70 16.12
CA ASN A 98 -0.81 -10.84 16.73
C ASN A 98 -1.01 -10.80 18.25
N LYS A 99 -1.56 -11.88 18.81
CA LYS A 99 -1.85 -11.98 20.26
C LYS A 99 -0.70 -12.59 21.08
N ASP A 100 0.38 -13.00 20.43
CA ASP A 100 1.56 -13.51 21.11
C ASP A 100 2.24 -12.39 21.92
N LYS A 101 2.55 -12.71 23.18
CA LYS A 101 3.15 -11.78 24.15
C LYS A 101 4.65 -11.56 23.91
N ASP A 102 5.28 -12.36 23.05
CA ASP A 102 6.71 -12.27 22.74
C ASP A 102 7.05 -11.23 21.64
N ASN A 103 6.17 -10.23 21.39
CA ASN A 103 6.34 -9.20 20.36
C ASN A 103 6.53 -9.75 18.91
N ARG A 104 6.09 -10.98 18.64
CA ARG A 104 6.19 -11.57 17.31
C ARG A 104 5.45 -10.77 16.24
N GLY A 105 4.34 -10.12 16.60
CA GLY A 105 3.58 -9.27 15.67
C GLY A 105 4.39 -8.14 15.05
N PHE A 106 5.36 -7.58 15.78
CA PHE A 106 6.25 -6.57 15.22
C PHE A 106 7.26 -7.18 14.23
N SER A 107 7.71 -8.40 14.48
CA SER A 107 8.59 -9.12 13.54
C SER A 107 7.85 -9.46 12.25
N ASP A 108 6.62 -9.98 12.35
CA ASP A 108 5.76 -10.27 11.20
C ASP A 108 5.47 -9.02 10.37
N LEU A 109 5.25 -7.88 11.05
CA LEU A 109 5.05 -6.58 10.40
C LEU A 109 6.30 -6.12 9.64
N LEU A 110 7.48 -6.19 10.26
CA LEU A 110 8.73 -5.79 9.62
C LEU A 110 9.11 -6.72 8.46
N GLU A 111 8.81 -8.01 8.56
CA GLU A 111 8.97 -8.95 7.46
C GLU A 111 8.08 -8.56 6.27
N ALA A 112 6.80 -8.24 6.51
CA ALA A 112 5.90 -7.77 5.48
C ALA A 112 6.37 -6.45 4.83
N VAL A 113 6.90 -5.52 5.62
CA VAL A 113 7.53 -4.29 5.11
C VAL A 113 8.71 -4.62 4.20
N GLN A 114 9.61 -5.51 4.63
CA GLN A 114 10.79 -5.87 3.85
C GLN A 114 10.43 -6.54 2.53
N ILE A 115 9.44 -7.44 2.52
CA ILE A 115 8.95 -8.09 1.30
C ILE A 115 8.43 -7.07 0.28
N VAL A 116 7.68 -6.06 0.74
CA VAL A 116 7.20 -4.98 -0.14
C VAL A 116 8.40 -4.19 -0.69
N ILE A 117 9.35 -3.82 0.16
CA ILE A 117 10.54 -3.07 -0.25
C ILE A 117 11.36 -3.85 -1.29
N ASP A 118 11.58 -5.15 -1.05
CA ASP A 118 12.37 -6.01 -1.93
C ASP A 118 11.71 -6.18 -3.29
N ASP A 119 10.39 -6.43 -3.35
CA ASP A 119 9.64 -6.49 -4.61
C ASP A 119 9.83 -5.22 -5.45
N PHE A 120 9.65 -4.05 -4.82
CA PHE A 120 9.81 -2.78 -5.52
C PHE A 120 11.26 -2.44 -5.88
N ASN A 121 12.26 -2.93 -5.14
CA ASN A 121 13.66 -2.80 -5.51
C ASN A 121 14.04 -3.70 -6.70
N GLU A 122 13.53 -4.94 -6.73
CA GLU A 122 13.81 -5.90 -7.80
C GLU A 122 13.16 -5.49 -9.12
N ASN A 123 11.95 -4.94 -9.05
CA ASN A 123 11.24 -4.43 -10.21
C ASN A 123 10.63 -3.05 -9.93
N PRO A 124 11.37 -1.95 -10.12
CA PRO A 124 10.89 -0.60 -9.80
C PRO A 124 9.82 -0.08 -10.76
N ILE A 125 9.62 -0.73 -11.91
CA ILE A 125 8.70 -0.28 -12.95
C ILE A 125 7.36 -1.00 -12.81
N VAL A 126 6.29 -0.25 -12.55
CA VAL A 126 4.92 -0.77 -12.47
C VAL A 126 4.23 -0.65 -13.83
N ASN A 127 3.71 -1.78 -14.34
CA ASN A 127 2.97 -1.88 -15.60
C ASN A 127 3.71 -1.27 -16.83
N GLY A 128 5.04 -1.21 -16.78
CA GLY A 128 5.87 -0.61 -17.85
C GLY A 128 5.74 0.91 -18.01
N LEU A 129 5.00 1.59 -17.13
CA LEU A 129 4.59 2.99 -17.31
C LEU A 129 4.94 3.90 -16.14
N TYR A 130 5.07 3.35 -14.94
CA TYR A 130 5.30 4.10 -13.72
C TYR A 130 6.64 3.71 -13.12
N ASP A 131 7.56 4.65 -13.05
CA ASP A 131 8.92 4.40 -12.57
C ASP A 131 9.06 4.85 -11.11
N MET A 132 9.38 3.91 -10.23
CA MET A 132 9.60 4.20 -8.82
C MET A 132 10.89 4.98 -8.61
N GLN A 133 10.80 6.05 -7.83
CA GLN A 133 11.92 6.92 -7.47
C GLN A 133 12.31 6.70 -6.00
N TYR A 134 13.61 6.84 -5.72
CA TYR A 134 14.16 6.84 -4.38
C TYR A 134 14.01 8.22 -3.70
N PRO A 135 13.99 8.29 -2.35
CA PRO A 135 14.08 7.16 -1.42
C PRO A 135 12.76 6.40 -1.23
N ILE A 136 12.85 5.11 -0.89
CA ILE A 136 11.77 4.38 -0.24
C ILE A 136 11.84 4.71 1.25
N GLU A 137 10.73 5.20 1.82
CA GLU A 137 10.63 5.56 3.23
C GLU A 137 9.70 4.57 3.92
N TRP A 138 10.03 4.12 5.12
CA TRP A 138 9.12 3.30 5.93
C TRP A 138 9.19 3.69 7.40
N MET A 139 8.08 3.55 8.10
CA MET A 139 7.97 3.84 9.53
C MET A 139 6.96 2.91 10.20
N PRO A 140 7.29 2.23 11.32
CA PRO A 140 6.29 1.62 12.18
C PRO A 140 5.53 2.71 12.95
N TYR A 141 4.28 2.45 13.32
CA TYR A 141 3.58 3.29 14.29
C TYR A 141 4.00 2.90 15.71
N GLU A 142 4.55 3.87 16.45
CA GLU A 142 5.02 3.72 17.83
C GLU A 142 3.96 4.20 18.85
N GLU A 143 2.69 3.85 18.64
CA GLU A 143 1.63 4.20 19.58
C GLU A 143 1.63 3.28 20.80
N GLU A 144 1.61 3.88 21.99
CA GLU A 144 1.46 3.15 23.25
C GLU A 144 0.09 2.44 23.29
N ASN A 145 0.08 1.17 23.68
CA ASN A 145 -1.13 0.35 23.87
C ASN A 145 -1.89 -0.06 22.59
N THR A 146 -1.16 -0.31 21.50
CA THR A 146 -1.73 -0.85 20.25
C THR A 146 -1.88 -2.37 20.24
N PHE A 147 -1.25 -3.10 21.18
CA PHE A 147 -1.39 -4.56 21.31
C PHE A 147 -2.87 -4.97 21.38
N PRO A 148 -3.32 -5.94 20.56
CA PRO A 148 -2.55 -6.86 19.70
C PRO A 148 -2.34 -6.41 18.24
N TYR A 149 -2.60 -5.16 17.91
CA TYR A 149 -2.53 -4.61 16.54
C TYR A 149 -1.20 -3.90 16.29
N PHE A 150 -0.61 -4.14 15.14
CA PHE A 150 0.68 -3.59 14.73
C PHE A 150 0.57 -3.00 13.33
N PHE A 151 1.17 -1.83 13.13
CA PHE A 151 1.01 -1.05 11.91
C PHE A 151 2.33 -0.45 11.44
N ALA A 152 2.54 -0.42 10.13
CA ALA A 152 3.64 0.28 9.49
C ALA A 152 3.18 0.95 8.19
N GLN A 153 3.83 2.05 7.84
CA GLN A 153 3.62 2.74 6.59
C GLN A 153 4.88 2.64 5.73
N VAL A 154 4.72 2.22 4.47
CA VAL A 154 5.74 2.33 3.42
C VAL A 154 5.32 3.43 2.47
N THR A 155 6.24 4.34 2.13
CA THR A 155 6.01 5.44 1.19
C THR A 155 6.94 5.27 0.00
N LEU A 156 6.32 5.14 -1.18
CA LEU A 156 6.95 5.03 -2.48
C LEU A 156 6.65 6.30 -3.28
N ARG A 157 7.49 6.64 -4.24
CA ARG A 157 7.28 7.79 -5.14
C ARG A 157 7.31 7.29 -6.57
N PHE A 158 6.33 7.65 -7.37
CA PHE A 158 6.27 7.24 -8.77
C PHE A 158 6.28 8.45 -9.69
N GLU A 159 7.14 8.40 -10.69
CA GLU A 159 7.13 9.35 -11.78
C GLU A 159 6.09 8.93 -12.82
N ILE A 160 5.21 9.87 -13.18
CA ILE A 160 4.22 9.72 -14.25
C ILE A 160 4.60 10.67 -15.37
N VAL A 161 4.87 10.11 -16.54
CA VAL A 161 5.18 10.91 -17.73
C VAL A 161 3.92 11.61 -18.21
N THR A 162 3.90 12.93 -18.11
CA THR A 162 2.83 13.74 -18.70
C THR A 162 3.10 13.85 -20.19
N THR A 163 2.27 13.23 -21.03
CA THR A 163 2.39 13.42 -22.49
C THR A 163 2.22 14.90 -22.81
N VAL A 164 3.31 15.53 -23.27
CA VAL A 164 3.35 16.96 -23.60
C VAL A 164 2.28 17.28 -24.64
N TYR A 165 1.46 18.28 -24.34
CA TYR A 165 0.49 18.85 -25.28
C TYR A 165 1.24 19.43 -26.50
N ARG A 166 1.12 18.78 -27.66
CA ARG A 166 1.44 19.39 -28.97
C ARG A 166 0.29 20.33 -29.35
N GLY A 167 0.35 21.57 -28.88
CA GLY A 167 -0.59 22.62 -29.28
C GLY A 167 -0.21 23.96 -28.64
N GLY A 168 0.22 24.97 -29.35
CA GLY A 168 0.41 25.11 -30.79
C GLY A 168 1.66 25.94 -31.07
N LEU A 169 1.84 26.16 -32.36
CA LEU A 169 2.88 26.94 -33.02
C LEU A 169 3.34 28.16 -32.23
N ASP A 170 4.64 28.40 -32.37
CA ASP A 170 5.34 29.65 -32.09
C ASP A 170 4.47 30.87 -32.43
N ASP A 171 3.97 31.57 -31.42
CA ASP A 171 3.32 32.88 -31.57
C ASP A 171 4.35 34.03 -31.59
N ASP A 172 5.62 33.72 -31.89
CA ASP A 172 6.70 34.71 -32.05
C ASP A 172 7.04 35.00 -33.53
N GLU A 173 6.26 34.50 -34.50
CA GLU A 173 6.39 34.86 -35.93
C GLU A 173 5.25 35.77 -36.45
N ARG A 174 4.74 36.71 -35.64
CA ARG A 174 4.07 37.91 -36.18
C ARG A 174 5.03 39.09 -36.22
N ASN A 175 5.90 38.96 -37.22
CA ASN A 175 6.89 39.90 -37.70
C ASN A 175 6.23 41.12 -38.41
N TRP A 176 6.77 42.32 -38.15
CA TRP A 176 6.79 43.58 -38.95
C TRP A 176 5.48 44.18 -39.48
#